data_AF-A0A7Y2DHF9-F1
#
_entry.id   AF-A0A7Y2DHF9-F1
#
_cell.length_a   1.000
_cell.length_b   1.000
_cell.length_c   1.000
_cell.angle_alpha   90.00
_cell.angle_beta   90.00
_cell.angle_gamma   90.00
#
_symmetry.space_group_name_H-M   'P 1'
#
loop_
_entity.id
_entity.type
_entity.pdbx_description
1 polymer ?
#
loop_
_entity_poly.entity_id
_entity_poly.type
_entity_poly.pdbx_seq_one_letter_code
_entity_poly.pdbx_strand_id
1 'polypeptide(L)'
;MKAKILIATVVLCLGSIFTAKAQISKLKGTNVVFVVSDKTQKVSHLVLDGDFPMMKKEALRKYPNSRFYKGTIKGDYKTTKYGILPPLDKQVVMHTDEPYFPGDQFFPGDQFFPGDQFDLGRAKT
;
A
#
# COMPACT_ATOMS: atom_id res chain seq x y z
N MET A 1 -52.91 -27.15 2.98
CA MET A 1 -51.71 -26.61 3.66
C MET A 1 -50.40 -27.05 2.98
N LYS A 2 -50.21 -26.77 1.67
CA LYS A 2 -48.98 -27.19 0.95
C LYS A 2 -48.33 -26.07 0.13
N ALA A 3 -49.03 -24.96 -0.12
CA ALA A 3 -48.51 -23.82 -0.86
C ALA A 3 -47.70 -22.81 -0.01
N LYS A 4 -47.80 -22.85 1.32
CA LYS A 4 -47.11 -21.89 2.21
C LYS A 4 -45.63 -22.22 2.46
N ILE A 5 -45.23 -23.48 2.27
CA ILE A 5 -43.85 -23.94 2.50
C ILE A 5 -42.96 -23.59 1.30
N LEU A 6 -43.51 -23.53 0.08
CA LEU A 6 -42.71 -23.26 -1.12
C LEU A 6 -42.18 -21.82 -1.19
N ILE A 7 -42.93 -20.85 -0.65
CA ILE A 7 -42.56 -19.43 -0.72
C ILE A 7 -41.37 -19.11 0.20
N ALA A 8 -41.29 -19.77 1.37
CA ALA A 8 -40.19 -19.56 2.31
C ALA A 8 -38.85 -20.05 1.74
N THR A 9 -38.85 -21.13 0.95
CA THR A 9 -37.63 -21.70 0.37
C THR A 9 -37.10 -20.86 -0.79
N VAL A 10 -37.97 -20.24 -1.59
CA VAL A 10 -37.55 -19.38 -2.71
C VAL A 10 -36.91 -18.09 -2.22
N VAL A 11 -37.40 -17.51 -1.13
CA VAL A 11 -36.85 -16.27 -0.55
C VAL A 11 -35.46 -16.51 0.08
N LEU A 12 -35.19 -17.69 0.63
CA LEU A 12 -33.89 -18.00 1.24
C LEU A 12 -32.77 -18.15 0.20
N CYS A 13 -33.07 -18.63 -1.01
CA CYS A 13 -32.10 -18.77 -2.10
C CYS A 13 -31.74 -17.44 -2.78
N LEU A 14 -32.58 -16.41 -2.67
CA LEU A 14 -32.32 -15.07 -3.23
C LEU A 14 -31.46 -14.19 -2.30
N GLY A 15 -31.38 -14.50 -1.01
CA GLY A 15 -30.64 -13.71 -0.02
C GLY A 15 -29.13 -13.97 0.04
N SER A 16 -28.64 -15.08 -0.52
CA SER A 16 -27.23 -15.49 -0.40
C SER A 16 -26.29 -14.94 -1.49
N ILE A 17 -26.79 -14.17 -2.44
CA ILE A 17 -25.97 -13.63 -3.55
C ILE A 17 -25.31 -12.29 -3.19
N PHE A 18 -25.67 -11.63 -2.08
CA PHE A 18 -25.21 -10.29 -1.75
C PHE A 18 -24.02 -10.17 -0.78
N THR A 19 -23.30 -11.26 -0.49
CA THR A 19 -21.96 -11.11 0.11
C THR A 19 -20.90 -11.15 -0.97
N ALA A 20 -20.93 -10.16 -1.86
CA ALA A 20 -19.74 -9.76 -2.58
C ALA A 20 -18.78 -9.20 -1.51
N LYS A 21 -17.90 -10.05 -0.98
CA LYS A 21 -16.62 -9.55 -0.46
C LYS A 21 -16.03 -8.79 -1.63
N ALA A 22 -16.05 -7.47 -1.57
CA ALA A 22 -15.33 -6.63 -2.49
C ALA A 22 -13.85 -7.01 -2.34
N GLN A 23 -13.43 -8.01 -3.12
CA GLN A 23 -12.03 -8.17 -3.44
C GLN A 23 -11.68 -6.84 -4.09
N ILE A 24 -10.95 -6.01 -3.34
CA ILE A 24 -10.26 -4.85 -3.87
C ILE A 24 -9.50 -5.42 -5.06
N SER A 25 -10.01 -5.21 -6.28
CA SER A 25 -9.28 -5.64 -7.46
C SER A 25 -7.87 -5.13 -7.27
N LYS A 26 -6.86 -5.95 -7.58
CA LYS A 26 -5.52 -5.42 -7.81
C LYS A 26 -5.68 -4.40 -8.93
N LEU A 27 -5.88 -3.14 -8.56
CA LEU A 27 -6.34 -2.09 -9.45
C LEU A 27 -5.26 -1.97 -10.53
N LYS A 28 -5.63 -2.15 -11.80
CA LYS A 28 -4.75 -2.02 -12.96
C LYS A 28 -4.37 -0.53 -13.13
N GLY A 29 -3.54 -0.02 -12.22
CA GLY A 29 -3.13 1.37 -12.12
C GLY A 29 -1.62 1.48 -12.02
N THR A 30 -1.12 2.72 -12.13
CA THR A 30 0.33 2.99 -12.13
C THR A 30 0.86 2.91 -10.71
N ASN A 31 1.93 2.12 -10.51
CA ASN A 31 2.61 2.00 -9.23
C ASN A 31 3.39 3.27 -8.90
N VAL A 32 3.22 3.73 -7.66
CA VAL A 32 3.81 4.98 -7.18
C VAL A 32 4.32 4.79 -5.75
N VAL A 33 5.18 5.72 -5.34
CA VAL A 33 5.74 5.79 -4.00
C VAL A 33 5.32 7.10 -3.35
N PHE A 34 4.70 6.97 -2.17
CA PHE A 34 4.36 8.10 -1.31
C PHE A 34 5.54 8.41 -0.42
N VAL A 35 6.02 9.65 -0.47
CA VAL A 35 7.06 10.15 0.45
C VAL A 35 6.38 10.94 1.56
N VAL A 36 6.34 10.37 2.75
CA VAL A 36 5.67 10.94 3.92
C VAL A 36 6.71 11.49 4.87
N SER A 37 6.62 12.77 5.20
CA SER A 37 7.52 13.38 6.17
C SER A 37 7.25 12.85 7.57
N ASP A 38 8.30 12.42 8.29
CA ASP A 38 8.16 11.96 9.68
C ASP A 38 7.81 13.09 10.64
N LYS A 39 8.26 14.32 10.33
CA LYS A 39 8.01 15.50 11.15
C LYS A 39 6.55 15.96 11.09
N THR A 40 5.98 15.99 9.89
CA THR A 40 4.64 16.57 9.68
C THR A 40 3.55 15.53 9.46
N GLN A 41 3.91 14.26 9.24
CA GLN A 41 3.00 13.18 8.87
C GLN A 41 2.21 13.46 7.57
N LYS A 42 2.70 14.38 6.74
CA LYS A 42 2.08 14.74 5.45
C LYS A 42 2.85 14.11 4.29
N VAL A 43 2.10 13.76 3.24
CA VAL A 43 2.66 13.40 1.95
C VAL A 43 3.33 14.64 1.36
N SER A 44 4.63 14.55 1.13
CA SER A 44 5.44 15.62 0.56
C SER A 44 5.65 15.45 -0.94
N HIS A 45 5.80 14.21 -1.41
CA HIS A 45 6.02 13.87 -2.81
C HIS A 45 5.26 12.60 -3.17
N LEU A 46 4.89 12.51 -4.45
CA LEU A 46 4.34 11.32 -5.08
C LEU A 46 5.22 11.02 -6.29
N VAL A 47 5.85 9.85 -6.33
CA VAL A 47 6.89 9.53 -7.32
C VAL A 47 6.51 8.25 -8.05
N LEU A 48 6.82 8.14 -9.35
CA LEU A 48 6.66 6.88 -10.06
C LEU A 48 7.62 5.85 -9.48
N ASP A 49 7.16 4.60 -9.36
CA ASP A 49 7.98 3.51 -8.82
C ASP A 49 9.30 3.33 -9.57
N GLY A 50 9.28 3.40 -10.91
CA GLY A 50 10.48 3.29 -11.74
C GLY A 50 11.49 4.44 -11.60
N ASP A 51 11.06 5.60 -11.08
CA ASP A 51 11.91 6.77 -10.87
C ASP A 51 12.38 6.90 -9.41
N PHE A 52 11.93 5.99 -8.55
CA PHE A 52 12.25 6.01 -7.13
C PHE A 52 13.53 5.22 -6.85
N PRO A 53 14.41 5.69 -5.93
CA PRO A 53 15.67 4.99 -5.64
C PRO A 53 15.42 3.56 -5.12
N MET A 54 16.12 2.59 -5.69
CA MET A 54 15.99 1.18 -5.28
C MET A 54 16.65 0.88 -3.92
N MET A 55 17.58 1.75 -3.46
CA MET A 55 18.25 1.59 -2.17
C MET A 55 17.69 2.56 -1.13
N LYS A 56 17.34 2.04 0.06
CA LYS A 56 16.84 2.83 1.20
C LYS A 56 17.76 4.00 1.57
N LYS A 57 19.08 3.77 1.56
CA LYS A 57 20.09 4.81 1.85
C LYS A 57 20.02 5.97 0.86
N GLU A 58 19.84 5.69 -0.42
CA GLU A 58 19.71 6.72 -1.46
C GLU A 58 18.39 7.47 -1.36
N ALA A 59 17.30 6.75 -1.09
CA ALA A 59 16.00 7.35 -0.84
C ALA A 59 16.03 8.30 0.37
N LEU A 60 16.67 7.91 1.48
CA LEU A 60 16.84 8.76 2.66
C LEU A 60 17.79 9.93 2.43
N ARG A 61 18.78 9.79 1.54
CA ARG A 61 19.63 10.92 1.12
C ARG A 61 18.84 11.95 0.29
N LYS A 62 17.96 11.49 -0.60
CA LYS A 62 17.12 12.35 -1.45
C LYS A 62 15.95 12.96 -0.67
N TYR A 63 15.36 12.18 0.23
CA TYR A 63 14.19 12.53 1.03
C TYR A 63 14.49 12.28 2.52
N PRO A 64 15.25 13.18 3.18
CA PRO A 64 15.63 13.00 4.57
C PRO A 64 14.41 13.03 5.51
N ASN A 65 14.46 12.27 6.60
CA ASN A 65 13.40 12.18 7.63
C ASN A 65 12.02 11.86 7.04
N SER A 66 11.96 10.84 6.20
CA SER A 66 10.75 10.44 5.49
C SER A 66 10.55 8.93 5.54
N ARG A 67 9.28 8.52 5.60
CA ARG A 67 8.81 7.16 5.35
C ARG A 67 8.28 7.03 3.93
N PHE A 68 8.35 5.82 3.41
CA PHE A 68 8.03 5.52 2.03
C PHE A 68 6.99 4.39 2.00
N TYR A 69 5.92 4.59 1.23
CA TYR A 69 4.83 3.63 1.13
C TYR A 69 4.48 3.38 -0.32
N LYS A 70 4.13 2.13 -0.63
CA LYS A 70 3.62 1.76 -1.94
C LYS A 70 2.24 2.34 -2.14
N GLY A 71 1.89 2.54 -3.41
CA GLY A 71 0.52 2.85 -3.76
C GLY A 71 0.29 2.82 -5.25
N THR A 72 -0.90 3.25 -5.63
CA THR A 72 -1.41 3.11 -6.99
C THR A 72 -2.24 4.33 -7.37
N ILE A 73 -2.05 4.82 -8.60
CA ILE A 73 -2.89 5.87 -9.19
C ILE A 73 -3.70 5.30 -10.35
N LYS A 74 -4.95 5.72 -10.46
CA LYS A 74 -5.80 5.44 -11.62
C LYS A 74 -5.97 6.67 -12.51
N GLY A 75 -5.67 6.48 -13.79
CA GLY A 75 -5.81 7.51 -14.81
C GLY A 75 -4.56 8.38 -14.95
N ASP A 76 -4.75 9.52 -15.58
CA ASP A 76 -3.65 10.37 -16.03
C ASP A 76 -3.02 11.16 -14.87
N TYR A 77 -1.77 11.56 -15.07
CA TYR A 77 -1.02 12.42 -14.17
C TYR A 77 -0.08 13.33 -14.96
N LYS A 78 0.33 14.44 -14.35
CA LYS A 78 1.36 15.32 -14.91
C LYS A 78 2.68 15.07 -14.19
N THR A 79 3.76 14.92 -14.95
CA THR A 79 5.11 14.92 -14.37
C THR A 79 5.55 16.34 -14.05
N THR A 80 6.17 16.52 -12.89
CA THR A 80 6.69 17.77 -12.35
C THR A 80 8.11 17.56 -11.82
N LYS A 81 8.81 18.64 -11.47
CA LYS A 81 10.12 18.53 -10.81
C LYS A 81 10.09 17.81 -9.45
N TYR A 82 8.92 17.67 -8.84
CA TYR A 82 8.74 17.05 -7.52
C TYR A 82 8.11 15.65 -7.60
N GLY A 83 8.06 15.04 -8.78
CA GLY A 83 7.38 13.77 -9.03
C GLY A 83 6.12 13.99 -9.86
N ILE A 84 5.03 13.32 -9.52
CA ILE A 84 3.80 13.35 -10.30
C ILE A 84 2.67 14.07 -9.56
N LEU A 85 1.81 14.72 -10.33
CA LEU A 85 0.62 15.41 -9.85
C LEU A 85 -0.61 14.85 -10.57
N PRO A 86 -1.42 14.01 -9.90
CA PRO A 86 -2.70 13.60 -10.42
C PRO A 86 -3.71 14.76 -10.39
N PRO A 87 -4.63 14.85 -11.36
CA PRO A 87 -5.77 15.77 -11.30
C PRO A 87 -6.67 15.51 -10.07
N LEU A 88 -7.42 16.54 -9.64
CA LEU A 88 -8.24 16.50 -8.43
C LEU A 88 -9.34 15.43 -8.43
N ASP A 89 -9.80 14.99 -9.59
CA ASP A 89 -10.85 13.99 -9.77
C ASP A 89 -10.31 12.54 -9.81
N LYS A 90 -8.98 12.35 -9.72
CA LYS A 90 -8.38 11.02 -9.83
C LYS A 90 -8.20 10.34 -8.48
N GLN A 91 -8.41 9.03 -8.49
CA GLN A 91 -8.22 8.19 -7.32
C GLN A 91 -6.74 7.83 -7.16
N VAL A 92 -6.26 8.08 -5.95
CA VAL A 92 -4.90 7.81 -5.51
C VAL A 92 -5.01 6.95 -4.25
N VAL A 93 -4.39 5.78 -4.25
CA VAL A 93 -4.46 4.81 -3.15
C VAL A 93 -3.07 4.63 -2.56
N MET A 94 -2.96 4.81 -1.25
CA MET A 94 -1.73 4.57 -0.48
C MET A 94 -1.92 3.31 0.36
N HIS A 95 -1.00 2.36 0.24
CA HIS A 95 -1.01 1.11 0.99
C HIS A 95 -0.13 1.28 2.23
N THR A 96 -0.72 1.76 3.33
CA THR A 96 0.00 2.12 4.57
C THR A 96 0.58 0.92 5.31
N ASP A 97 0.03 -0.26 5.06
CA ASP A 97 0.48 -1.56 5.55
C ASP A 97 1.66 -2.14 4.74
N GLU A 98 1.95 -1.56 3.57
CA GLU A 98 3.03 -1.98 2.68
C GLU A 98 4.11 -0.88 2.57
N PRO A 99 5.06 -0.81 3.51
CA PRO A 99 6.20 0.10 3.37
C PRO A 99 6.99 -0.24 2.10
N TYR A 100 7.51 0.79 1.43
CA TYR A 100 8.20 0.63 0.16
C TYR A 100 9.45 -0.22 0.28
N PHE A 101 10.28 0.13 1.28
CA PHE A 101 11.35 -0.74 1.73
C PHE A 101 10.80 -1.67 2.80
N PRO A 102 10.95 -2.99 2.67
CA PRO A 102 10.66 -3.89 3.78
C PRO A 102 11.50 -3.45 5.00
N GLY A 103 10.96 -3.68 6.20
CA GLY A 103 11.74 -3.55 7.44
C GLY A 103 13.03 -4.38 7.34
N ASP A 104 14.03 -4.03 8.16
CA ASP A 104 15.42 -4.46 8.00
C ASP A 104 15.54 -5.91 7.51
N GLN A 105 15.72 -6.04 6.20
CA GLN A 105 16.01 -7.31 5.55
C GLN A 105 17.51 -7.50 5.68
N PHE A 106 17.90 -8.51 6.46
CA PHE A 106 19.27 -8.97 6.50
C PHE A 106 19.70 -9.40 5.09
N PHE A 107 20.70 -8.74 4.53
CA PHE A 107 21.25 -9.07 3.22
C PHE A 107 22.46 -9.99 3.36
N PRO A 108 22.71 -10.88 2.38
CA PRO A 108 23.95 -11.65 2.33
C PRO A 108 25.16 -10.70 2.28
N GLY A 109 25.99 -10.73 3.31
CA GLY A 109 27.14 -9.82 3.45
C GLY A 109 27.00 -8.81 4.59
N ASP A 110 25.84 -8.71 5.24
CA ASP A 110 25.73 -7.97 6.50
C ASP A 110 26.65 -8.61 7.55
N GLN A 111 27.60 -7.83 8.07
CA GLN A 111 28.43 -8.24 9.20
C GLN A 111 27.67 -7.98 10.49
N PHE A 112 27.38 -9.06 11.22
CA PHE A 112 26.84 -8.99 12.57
C PHE A 112 27.96 -9.08 13.58
N PHE A 113 27.99 -8.15 14.52
CA PHE A 113 28.97 -8.14 15.60
C PHE A 113 28.35 -8.68 16.89
N PRO A 114 29.17 -9.26 17.79
CA PRO A 114 28.70 -9.63 19.11
C PRO A 114 28.11 -8.42 19.84
N GLY A 115 26.85 -8.50 20.22
CA GLY A 115 26.13 -7.42 20.91
C GLY A 115 25.13 -6.65 20.04
N ASP A 116 25.03 -6.95 18.74
CA ASP A 116 23.97 -6.38 17.91
C ASP A 116 22.58 -6.74 18.45
N GLN A 117 21.73 -5.72 18.59
CA GLN A 117 20.35 -5.89 19.02
C GLN A 117 19.46 -6.13 17.80
N PHE A 118 18.71 -7.24 17.84
CA PHE A 118 17.73 -7.59 16.82
C PHE A 118 16.32 -7.39 17.36
N ASP A 119 15.50 -6.64 16.64
CA ASP A 119 14.05 -6.62 16.88
C ASP A 119 13.41 -7.78 16.12
N LEU A 120 13.06 -8.84 16.85
CA LEU A 120 12.43 -10.05 16.30
C LEU A 120 10.91 -9.89 16.12
N GLY A 121 10.36 -8.70 16.42
CA GLY A 121 8.93 -8.46 16.46
C GLY A 121 8.25 -9.18 17.62
N ARG A 122 6.93 -8.94 17.75
CA ARG A 122 6.10 -9.62 18.76
C ARG A 122 5.59 -10.95 18.22
N ALA A 123 5.77 -12.02 18.98
CA ALA A 123 5.07 -13.27 18.73
C ALA A 123 3.57 -13.02 18.82
N LYS A 124 2.82 -13.38 17.78
CA LYS A 124 1.35 -13.46 17.86
C LYS A 124 1.02 -14.71 18.69
N THR A 125 0.59 -14.50 19.93
CA THR A 125 -0.08 -15.52 20.75
C THR A 125 -1.55 -15.63 20.36
#